data_AF-A0A804QWC8-F1
#
_entry.id   AF-A0A804QWC8-F1
#
_cell.length_a   1.000
_cell.length_b   1.000
_cell.length_c   1.000
_cell.angle_alpha   90.00
_cell.angle_beta   90.00
_cell.angle_gamma   90.00
#
_symmetry.space_group_name_H-M   'P 1'
#
loop_
_entity.id
_entity.type
_entity.pdbx_description
1 polymer ?
#
loop_
_entity_poly.entity_id
_entity_poly.type
_entity_poly.pdbx_seq_one_letter_code
_entity_poly.pdbx_strand_id
1 'polypeptide(L)'
;MNKHGAGRPSGLCGQGKDAASYHVLSFLLGAALPTALLFYLASDRLGEGLSSISPSSWGSSRTPTTQQLAGATDHTAPTSPTSQGQESEFAELAELLPRVATDDDRTVILTSVNEAFARPNSLLGLFRESFRAGEGTEHLLDHVLVVAVDAMAFVHCKAVHPHCYRLEVDSATYLSSESSFLSAAYVELVWAKLSLQQRVLELGYNF
;
A
#
# COMPACT_ATOMS: atom_id res chain seq x y z
N MET A 1 -48.55 -22.32 11.61
CA MET A 1 -48.36 -23.01 12.91
C MET A 1 -46.86 -23.09 13.18
N ASN A 2 -46.23 -22.76 14.32
CA ASN A 2 -46.46 -22.03 15.57
C ASN A 2 -45.04 -21.53 15.97
N LYS A 3 -44.75 -20.23 16.08
CA LYS A 3 -44.84 -19.31 17.24
C LYS A 3 -43.89 -19.58 18.43
N HIS A 4 -42.97 -18.61 18.62
CA HIS A 4 -42.51 -17.90 19.85
C HIS A 4 -42.06 -18.70 21.09
N GLY A 5 -41.13 -18.23 21.93
CA GLY A 5 -40.60 -16.89 22.13
C GLY A 5 -39.58 -16.83 23.28
N ALA A 6 -38.90 -15.69 23.37
CA ALA A 6 -37.88 -15.34 24.35
C ALA A 6 -38.46 -14.77 25.66
N GLY A 7 -37.65 -14.76 26.72
CA GLY A 7 -37.92 -13.99 27.95
C GLY A 7 -36.71 -13.96 28.89
N ARG A 8 -36.02 -12.81 28.95
CA ARG A 8 -34.88 -12.47 29.84
C ARG A 8 -35.38 -12.01 31.24
N PRO A 9 -34.49 -11.92 32.26
CA PRO A 9 -34.83 -11.73 33.68
C PRO A 9 -34.75 -10.27 34.16
N SER A 10 -35.26 -10.01 35.37
CA SER A 10 -35.28 -8.69 36.04
C SER A 10 -34.78 -8.74 37.49
N GLY A 11 -34.12 -7.65 37.90
CA GLY A 11 -33.93 -7.22 39.30
C GLY A 11 -32.58 -7.62 39.92
N LEU A 12 -31.87 -6.81 40.72
CA LEU A 12 -32.26 -5.64 41.52
C LEU A 12 -31.02 -4.82 41.96
N CYS A 13 -31.28 -3.54 42.26
CA CYS A 13 -30.39 -2.48 42.76
C CYS A 13 -29.72 -2.74 44.13
N GLY A 14 -28.58 -2.06 44.35
CA GLY A 14 -28.22 -1.52 45.68
C GLY A 14 -26.72 -1.29 45.89
N GLN A 15 -26.38 -0.14 46.48
CA GLN A 15 -25.05 0.32 46.96
C GLN A 15 -24.14 1.02 45.93
N GLY A 16 -23.62 2.21 46.30
CA GLY A 16 -22.43 2.75 45.60
C GLY A 16 -22.25 4.27 45.58
N LYS A 17 -22.57 5.03 46.64
CA LYS A 17 -22.15 6.45 46.68
C LYS A 17 -20.64 6.63 46.87
N ASP A 18 -19.99 5.72 47.58
CA ASP A 18 -18.52 5.70 47.68
C ASP A 18 -17.89 5.04 46.44
N ALA A 19 -18.54 4.01 45.88
CA ALA A 19 -18.11 3.38 44.63
C ALA A 19 -18.04 4.37 43.46
N ALA A 20 -18.98 5.33 43.39
CA ALA A 20 -18.99 6.33 42.33
C ALA A 20 -17.71 7.18 42.29
N SER A 21 -17.14 7.55 43.43
CA SER A 21 -15.91 8.36 43.49
C SER A 21 -14.69 7.56 43.02
N TYR A 22 -14.58 6.29 43.46
CA TYR A 22 -13.50 5.39 43.02
C TYR A 22 -13.62 5.03 41.53
N HIS A 23 -14.84 4.90 41.00
CA HIS A 23 -15.06 4.66 39.57
C HIS A 23 -14.66 5.86 38.72
N VAL A 24 -14.95 7.09 39.17
CA VAL A 24 -14.52 8.31 38.46
C VAL A 24 -13.00 8.47 38.52
N LEU A 25 -12.37 8.27 39.68
CA LEU A 25 -10.91 8.30 39.81
C LEU A 25 -10.23 7.23 38.95
N SER A 26 -10.77 6.01 38.89
CA SER A 26 -10.26 4.94 38.04
C SER A 26 -10.43 5.23 36.55
N PHE A 27 -11.55 5.85 36.16
CA PHE A 27 -11.78 6.30 34.79
C PHE A 27 -10.80 7.40 34.38
N LEU A 28 -10.55 8.38 35.26
CA LEU A 28 -9.61 9.48 34.99
C LEU A 28 -8.16 8.97 34.89
N LEU A 29 -7.73 8.05 35.77
CA LEU A 29 -6.41 7.41 35.67
C LEU A 29 -6.29 6.54 34.41
N GLY A 30 -7.35 5.79 34.08
CA GLY A 30 -7.42 4.93 32.90
C GLY A 30 -7.44 5.70 31.58
N ALA A 31 -8.04 6.89 31.55
CA ALA A 31 -8.06 7.76 30.37
C ALA A 31 -6.76 8.58 30.21
N ALA A 32 -6.08 8.92 31.30
CA ALA A 32 -4.86 9.73 31.24
C ALA A 32 -3.71 9.05 30.46
N LEU A 33 -3.54 7.73 30.62
CA LEU A 33 -2.45 6.99 29.97
C LEU A 33 -2.58 6.91 28.44
N PRO A 34 -3.72 6.48 27.86
CA PRO A 34 -3.91 6.52 26.41
C PRO A 34 -3.83 7.92 25.82
N THR A 35 -4.34 8.93 26.55
CA THR A 35 -4.31 10.32 26.08
C THR A 35 -2.88 10.86 26.07
N ALA A 36 -2.09 10.61 27.12
CA ALA A 36 -0.67 10.97 27.16
C ALA A 36 0.13 10.26 26.06
N LEU A 37 -0.13 8.96 25.82
CA LEU A 37 0.51 8.20 24.76
C LEU A 37 0.16 8.77 23.37
N LEU A 38 -1.11 9.11 23.12
CA LEU A 38 -1.53 9.77 21.87
C LEU A 38 -0.86 11.14 21.68
N PHE A 39 -0.74 11.95 22.75
CA PHE A 39 -0.03 13.23 22.69
C PHE A 39 1.47 13.04 22.42
N TYR A 40 2.11 12.03 23.02
CA TYR A 40 3.53 11.74 22.79
C TYR A 40 3.78 11.29 21.34
N LEU A 41 2.97 10.34 20.84
CA LEU A 41 3.03 9.88 19.45
C LEU A 41 2.71 10.99 18.44
N ALA A 42 1.79 11.90 18.78
CA ALA A 42 1.50 13.07 17.94
C ALA A 42 2.65 14.10 17.96
N SER A 43 3.33 14.26 19.09
CA SER A 43 4.47 15.18 19.24
C SER A 43 5.70 14.69 18.47
N ASP A 44 5.97 13.38 18.49
CA ASP A 44 7.03 12.77 17.66
C ASP A 44 6.74 12.96 16.17
N ARG A 45 5.46 12.95 15.75
CA ARG A 45 5.07 13.26 14.36
C ARG A 45 5.10 14.76 14.01
N LEU A 46 4.99 15.65 14.99
CA LEU A 46 5.13 17.10 14.79
C LEU A 46 6.59 17.55 14.72
N GLY A 47 7.53 16.77 15.27
CA GLY A 47 8.97 17.03 15.19
C GLY A 47 9.58 16.79 13.80
N GLU A 48 9.06 15.84 13.05
CA GLU A 48 9.57 15.51 11.70
C GLU A 48 8.81 16.20 10.55
N GLY A 49 7.65 16.82 10.82
CA GLY A 49 6.73 17.34 9.81
C GLY A 49 6.81 18.84 9.46
N LEU A 50 7.63 19.64 10.17
CA LEU A 50 7.68 21.10 9.97
C LEU A 50 9.00 21.62 9.38
N SER A 51 9.96 20.75 9.09
CA SER A 51 11.26 21.13 8.53
C SER A 51 11.33 21.10 6.99
N SER A 52 10.23 20.80 6.30
CA SER A 52 10.18 20.64 4.83
C SER A 52 9.04 21.43 4.19
N ILE A 53 8.92 22.73 4.49
CA ILE A 53 8.05 23.64 3.73
C ILE A 53 8.79 24.97 3.55
N SER A 54 9.68 25.04 2.56
CA SER A 54 10.22 26.32 2.04
C SER A 54 9.45 26.73 0.79
N PRO A 55 8.73 27.87 0.80
CA PRO A 55 8.03 28.37 -0.36
C PRO A 55 8.99 29.07 -1.33
N SER A 56 8.81 28.76 -2.62
CA SER A 56 9.48 29.34 -3.77
C SER A 56 9.40 30.87 -3.82
N SER A 57 10.53 31.56 -4.05
CA SER A 57 10.54 32.95 -4.51
C SER A 57 11.36 33.11 -5.79
N TRP A 58 10.65 33.64 -6.78
CA TRP A 58 11.04 33.99 -8.13
C TRP A 58 11.76 35.35 -8.09
N GLY A 59 12.94 35.50 -8.69
CA GLY A 59 13.51 36.84 -8.89
C GLY A 59 15.02 36.95 -9.09
N SER A 60 15.42 37.06 -10.36
CA SER A 60 16.45 37.95 -10.91
C SER A 60 17.81 38.17 -10.20
N SER A 61 18.86 37.74 -10.91
CA SER A 61 19.99 38.57 -11.37
C SER A 61 20.82 39.37 -10.34
N ARG A 62 21.99 38.83 -9.93
CA ARG A 62 23.35 39.36 -10.23
C ARG A 62 24.43 39.00 -9.18
N THR A 63 25.60 38.66 -9.75
CA THR A 63 27.00 38.83 -9.30
C THR A 63 27.58 37.99 -8.14
N PRO A 64 28.76 37.37 -8.33
CA PRO A 64 29.47 36.61 -7.31
C PRO A 64 30.58 37.46 -6.65
N THR A 65 30.74 37.37 -5.32
CA THR A 65 31.99 37.78 -4.67
C THR A 65 32.32 36.88 -3.48
N THR A 66 33.52 36.31 -3.57
CA THR A 66 34.27 35.41 -2.68
C THR A 66 34.46 35.93 -1.25
N GLN A 67 34.26 35.05 -0.28
CA GLN A 67 34.89 34.94 1.06
C GLN A 67 34.12 33.80 1.77
N GLN A 68 34.65 32.86 2.54
CA GLN A 68 35.92 32.70 3.23
C GLN A 68 35.84 31.35 4.01
N LEU A 69 37.00 30.75 4.26
CA LEU A 69 37.34 29.86 5.37
C LEU A 69 36.94 28.36 5.36
N ALA A 70 38.02 27.57 5.41
CA ALA A 70 38.16 26.17 5.76
C ALA A 70 37.30 25.69 6.94
N GLY A 71 36.75 24.48 6.81
CA GLY A 71 36.11 23.75 7.89
C GLY A 71 35.61 22.38 7.42
N ALA A 72 36.45 21.37 7.65
CA ALA A 72 36.16 19.93 7.76
C ALA A 72 34.69 19.48 7.66
N THR A 73 34.40 18.57 6.72
CA THR A 73 33.97 17.17 6.96
C THR A 73 33.43 16.59 5.66
N ASP A 74 34.13 15.59 5.14
CA ASP A 74 33.72 14.81 3.98
C ASP A 74 32.63 13.83 4.43
N HIS A 75 31.38 14.27 4.37
CA HIS A 75 30.22 13.41 4.46
C HIS A 75 29.60 13.32 3.07
N THR A 76 30.17 12.42 2.27
CA THR A 76 29.55 11.87 1.08
C THR A 76 28.17 11.30 1.47
N ALA A 77 27.11 12.08 1.21
CA ALA A 77 25.73 11.62 1.32
C ALA A 77 25.48 10.55 0.25
N PRO A 78 24.84 9.42 0.59
CA PRO A 78 24.52 8.40 -0.39
C PRO A 78 23.48 8.99 -1.36
N THR A 79 23.86 9.09 -2.63
CA THR A 79 22.96 9.45 -3.72
C THR A 79 21.93 8.33 -3.86
N SER A 80 20.68 8.57 -3.47
CA SER A 80 19.56 7.64 -3.58
C SER A 80 19.26 7.33 -5.06
N PRO A 81 19.46 6.10 -5.56
CA PRO A 81 19.09 5.71 -6.92
C PRO A 81 17.71 5.04 -6.90
N THR A 82 16.66 5.77 -6.53
CA THR A 82 15.28 5.20 -6.47
C THR A 82 14.28 6.00 -7.31
N SER A 83 14.57 7.25 -7.64
CA SER A 83 13.59 8.12 -8.33
C SER A 83 13.39 7.79 -9.81
N GLN A 84 14.41 7.28 -10.52
CA GLN A 84 14.28 7.07 -11.97
C GLN A 84 13.55 5.78 -12.34
N GLY A 85 13.71 4.71 -11.56
CA GLY A 85 13.00 3.45 -11.79
C GLY A 85 11.50 3.62 -11.63
N GLN A 86 11.09 4.31 -10.56
CA GLN A 86 9.68 4.51 -10.23
C GLN A 86 8.93 5.40 -11.25
N GLU A 87 9.58 6.44 -11.80
CA GLU A 87 8.96 7.28 -12.85
C GLU A 87 8.77 6.54 -14.16
N SER A 88 9.78 5.77 -14.59
CA SER A 88 9.70 4.94 -15.80
C SER A 88 8.61 3.89 -15.67
N GLU A 89 8.58 3.21 -14.53
CA GLU A 89 7.58 2.22 -14.20
C GLU A 89 6.16 2.84 -14.27
N PHE A 90 5.98 4.04 -13.70
CA PHE A 90 4.70 4.73 -13.77
C PHE A 90 4.27 5.11 -15.19
N ALA A 91 5.21 5.52 -16.04
CA ALA A 91 4.92 5.85 -17.43
C ALA A 91 4.41 4.63 -18.20
N GLU A 92 5.00 3.45 -17.96
CA GLU A 92 4.55 2.18 -18.55
C GLU A 92 3.14 1.81 -18.07
N LEU A 93 2.85 1.98 -16.77
CA LEU A 93 1.52 1.74 -16.23
C LEU A 93 0.48 2.65 -16.89
N ALA A 94 0.78 3.95 -17.02
CA ALA A 94 -0.12 4.93 -17.64
C ALA A 94 -0.43 4.61 -19.11
N GLU A 95 0.50 3.97 -19.82
CA GLU A 95 0.29 3.51 -21.19
C GLU A 95 -0.55 2.22 -21.26
N LEU A 96 -0.42 1.34 -20.26
CA LEU A 96 -1.15 0.08 -20.18
C LEU A 96 -2.61 0.24 -19.79
N LEU A 97 -2.93 1.06 -18.80
CA LEU A 97 -4.30 1.17 -18.25
C LEU A 97 -5.38 1.44 -19.30
N PRO A 98 -5.20 2.33 -20.31
CA PRO A 98 -6.21 2.53 -21.36
C PRO A 98 -6.57 1.28 -22.17
N ARG A 99 -5.69 0.27 -22.20
CA ARG A 99 -5.90 -0.98 -22.97
C ARG A 99 -6.58 -2.08 -22.17
N VAL A 100 -6.62 -1.96 -20.85
CA VAL A 100 -7.09 -2.99 -19.93
C VAL A 100 -8.34 -2.54 -19.19
N ALA A 101 -8.52 -1.24 -18.99
CA ALA A 101 -9.69 -0.74 -18.29
C ALA A 101 -10.99 -1.03 -19.04
N THR A 102 -12.06 -1.23 -18.29
CA THR A 102 -13.43 -1.27 -18.82
C THR A 102 -13.80 0.07 -19.46
N ASP A 103 -14.62 0.02 -20.51
CA ASP A 103 -15.02 1.21 -21.26
C ASP A 103 -15.98 2.14 -20.50
N ASP A 104 -16.76 1.58 -19.56
CA ASP A 104 -17.84 2.26 -18.86
C ASP A 104 -17.37 3.04 -17.63
N ASP A 105 -16.55 2.43 -16.78
CA ASP A 105 -16.13 3.01 -15.50
C ASP A 105 -14.61 3.02 -15.27
N ARG A 106 -13.82 2.65 -16.28
CA ARG A 106 -12.35 2.62 -16.20
C ARG A 106 -11.82 1.71 -15.09
N THR A 107 -12.52 0.62 -14.79
CA THR A 107 -12.12 -0.39 -13.81
C THR A 107 -11.11 -1.35 -14.40
N VAL A 108 -10.08 -1.70 -13.63
CA VAL A 108 -9.07 -2.70 -13.99
C VAL A 108 -9.02 -3.78 -12.91
N ILE A 109 -9.05 -5.05 -13.30
CA ILE A 109 -8.91 -6.18 -12.36
C ILE A 109 -7.42 -6.43 -12.12
N LEU A 110 -6.94 -6.06 -10.93
CA LEU A 110 -5.54 -6.22 -10.57
C LEU A 110 -5.26 -7.59 -9.94
N THR A 111 -4.22 -8.28 -10.39
CA THR A 111 -3.65 -9.44 -9.69
C THR A 111 -2.13 -9.34 -9.65
N SER A 112 -1.50 -9.78 -8.57
CA SER A 112 -0.04 -9.76 -8.41
C SER A 112 0.53 -11.17 -8.26
N VAL A 113 1.65 -11.42 -8.92
CA VAL A 113 2.33 -12.73 -8.93
C VAL A 113 3.83 -12.56 -8.81
N ASN A 114 4.44 -13.46 -8.03
CA ASN A 114 5.87 -13.74 -8.11
C ASN A 114 6.14 -14.95 -9.00
N GLU A 115 7.41 -15.32 -9.16
CA GLU A 115 7.82 -16.47 -9.95
C GLU A 115 7.08 -17.74 -9.53
N ALA A 116 7.03 -18.02 -8.22
CA ALA A 116 6.36 -19.20 -7.68
C ALA A 116 4.89 -19.32 -8.15
N PHE A 117 4.15 -18.21 -8.17
CA PHE A 117 2.74 -18.14 -8.57
C PHE A 117 2.51 -17.99 -10.07
N ALA A 118 3.49 -17.52 -10.82
CA ALA A 118 3.38 -17.35 -12.27
C ALA A 118 3.79 -18.61 -13.06
N ARG A 119 4.57 -19.52 -12.46
CA ARG A 119 5.05 -20.76 -13.12
C ARG A 119 3.92 -21.54 -13.84
N PRO A 120 4.25 -22.32 -14.89
CA PRO A 120 3.29 -23.22 -15.53
C PRO A 120 2.62 -24.14 -14.51
N ASN A 121 1.30 -24.32 -14.64
CA ASN A 121 0.46 -25.08 -13.70
C ASN A 121 0.48 -24.55 -12.25
N SER A 122 0.76 -23.25 -12.07
CA SER A 122 0.66 -22.56 -10.77
C SER A 122 -0.58 -21.65 -10.69
N LEU A 123 -0.65 -20.84 -9.64
CA LEU A 123 -1.79 -20.01 -9.27
C LEU A 123 -2.28 -19.09 -10.41
N LEU A 124 -1.38 -18.50 -11.21
CA LEU A 124 -1.78 -17.66 -12.34
C LEU A 124 -2.61 -18.43 -13.37
N GLY A 125 -2.26 -19.69 -13.63
CA GLY A 125 -3.02 -20.55 -14.53
C GLY A 125 -4.43 -20.83 -14.00
N LEU A 126 -4.53 -21.18 -12.70
CA LEU A 126 -5.81 -21.42 -12.03
C LEU A 126 -6.69 -20.17 -11.98
N PHE A 127 -6.09 -19.02 -11.67
CA PHE A 127 -6.77 -17.73 -11.67
C PHE A 127 -7.40 -17.44 -13.04
N ARG A 128 -6.64 -17.61 -14.13
CA ARG A 128 -7.15 -17.36 -15.48
C ARG A 128 -8.22 -18.36 -15.91
N GLU A 129 -8.02 -19.63 -15.57
CA GLU A 129 -8.98 -20.68 -15.88
C GLU A 129 -10.31 -20.48 -15.14
N SER A 130 -10.28 -19.89 -13.94
CA SER A 130 -11.49 -19.57 -13.19
C SER A 130 -12.45 -18.62 -13.94
N PHE A 131 -11.91 -17.68 -14.74
CA PHE A 131 -12.74 -16.80 -15.57
C PHE A 131 -13.31 -17.52 -16.79
N ARG A 132 -12.56 -18.45 -17.40
CA ARG A 132 -13.03 -19.24 -18.55
C ARG A 132 -14.09 -20.25 -18.17
N ALA A 133 -13.90 -20.89 -17.02
CA ALA A 133 -14.83 -21.89 -16.49
C ALA A 133 -16.08 -21.27 -15.85
N GLY A 134 -16.04 -19.98 -15.50
CA GLY A 134 -17.17 -19.26 -14.92
C GLY A 134 -18.21 -18.87 -15.97
N GLU A 135 -19.48 -18.85 -15.56
CA GLU A 135 -20.61 -18.48 -16.43
C GLU A 135 -20.55 -16.98 -16.75
N GLY A 136 -20.33 -16.65 -18.02
CA GLY A 136 -20.32 -15.27 -18.51
C GLY A 136 -19.12 -14.43 -18.04
N THR A 137 -18.06 -15.01 -17.47
CA THR A 137 -16.94 -14.26 -16.89
C THR A 137 -15.69 -14.18 -17.79
N GLU A 138 -15.64 -14.91 -18.90
CA GLU A 138 -14.42 -15.00 -19.73
C GLU A 138 -13.95 -13.62 -20.23
N HIS A 139 -14.88 -12.75 -20.62
CA HIS A 139 -14.60 -11.39 -21.09
C HIS A 139 -13.85 -10.53 -20.06
N LEU A 140 -13.99 -10.83 -18.76
CA LEU A 140 -13.26 -10.10 -17.71
C LEU A 140 -11.75 -10.33 -17.80
N LEU A 141 -11.28 -11.40 -18.45
CA LEU A 141 -9.84 -11.63 -18.68
C LEU A 141 -9.20 -10.52 -19.50
N ASP A 142 -9.94 -9.87 -20.39
CA ASP A 142 -9.45 -8.73 -21.17
C ASP A 142 -9.19 -7.51 -20.26
N HIS A 143 -9.81 -7.49 -19.08
CA HIS A 143 -9.68 -6.44 -18.07
C HIS A 143 -8.76 -6.79 -16.90
N VAL A 144 -8.04 -7.92 -16.98
CA VAL A 144 -7.07 -8.33 -15.96
C VAL A 144 -5.68 -7.74 -16.28
N LEU A 145 -5.13 -6.96 -15.35
CA LEU A 145 -3.71 -6.57 -15.34
C LEU A 145 -2.94 -7.44 -14.35
N VAL A 146 -2.00 -8.23 -14.86
CA VAL A 146 -1.13 -9.08 -14.03
C VAL A 146 0.17 -8.35 -13.72
N VAL A 147 0.41 -8.14 -12.43
CA VAL A 147 1.55 -7.41 -11.89
C VAL A 147 2.61 -8.42 -11.47
N ALA A 148 3.69 -8.49 -12.23
CA ALA A 148 4.83 -9.34 -11.96
C ALA A 148 5.86 -8.59 -11.10
N VAL A 149 6.12 -9.10 -9.90
CA VAL A 149 7.04 -8.47 -8.93
C VAL A 149 8.51 -8.89 -9.10
N ASP A 150 8.78 -9.76 -10.07
CA ASP A 150 10.12 -10.20 -10.44
C ASP A 150 10.19 -10.55 -11.94
N ALA A 151 11.40 -10.68 -12.47
CA ALA A 151 11.63 -10.88 -13.90
C ALA A 151 11.07 -12.22 -14.40
N MET A 152 11.14 -13.29 -13.61
CA MET A 152 10.65 -14.61 -14.01
C MET A 152 9.13 -14.67 -13.98
N ALA A 153 8.50 -14.01 -13.02
CA ALA A 153 7.06 -13.78 -13.00
C ALA A 153 6.58 -13.08 -14.27
N PHE A 154 7.32 -12.07 -14.74
CA PHE A 154 6.97 -11.32 -15.94
C PHE A 154 7.07 -12.18 -17.20
N VAL A 155 8.15 -12.97 -17.33
CA VAL A 155 8.32 -13.94 -18.43
C VAL A 155 7.17 -14.94 -18.46
N HIS A 156 6.84 -15.53 -17.31
CA HIS A 156 5.75 -16.49 -17.21
C HIS A 156 4.38 -15.85 -17.52
N CYS A 157 4.14 -14.63 -17.06
CA CYS A 157 2.92 -13.89 -17.38
C CYS A 157 2.79 -13.67 -18.89
N LYS A 158 3.82 -13.10 -19.54
CA LYS A 158 3.81 -12.79 -20.98
C LYS A 158 3.63 -14.03 -21.85
N ALA A 159 4.04 -15.21 -21.36
CA ALA A 159 3.82 -16.47 -22.07
C ALA A 159 2.35 -16.88 -22.15
N VAL A 160 1.49 -16.37 -21.25
CA VAL A 160 0.12 -16.84 -21.15
C VAL A 160 -0.94 -15.73 -21.22
N HIS A 161 -0.62 -14.48 -20.88
CA HIS A 161 -1.57 -13.37 -20.72
C HIS A 161 -1.10 -12.09 -21.47
N PRO A 162 -1.99 -11.33 -22.13
CA PRO A 162 -1.59 -10.15 -22.92
C PRO A 162 -1.14 -8.95 -22.06
N HIS A 163 -1.80 -8.72 -20.92
CA HIS A 163 -1.65 -7.52 -20.09
C HIS A 163 -0.82 -7.81 -18.84
N CYS A 164 0.49 -7.77 -19.00
CA CYS A 164 1.45 -7.95 -17.92
C CYS A 164 2.22 -6.65 -17.68
N TYR A 165 2.49 -6.35 -16.42
CA TYR A 165 3.26 -5.21 -15.99
C TYR A 165 4.33 -5.66 -15.00
N ARG A 166 5.58 -5.21 -15.18
CA ARG A 166 6.67 -5.53 -14.27
C ARG A 166 6.82 -4.41 -13.24
N LEU A 167 6.64 -4.75 -11.98
CA LEU A 167 6.85 -3.86 -10.84
C LEU A 167 8.22 -4.19 -10.24
N GLU A 168 9.14 -3.24 -10.28
CA GLU A 168 10.48 -3.45 -9.72
C GLU A 168 10.45 -3.16 -8.22
N VAL A 169 10.60 -4.21 -7.43
CA VAL A 169 10.72 -4.11 -5.96
C VAL A 169 12.19 -4.32 -5.60
N ASP A 170 12.77 -3.45 -4.77
CA ASP A 170 14.20 -3.49 -4.39
C ASP A 170 14.64 -4.86 -3.82
N SER A 171 13.68 -5.61 -3.28
CA SER A 171 13.88 -6.93 -2.70
C SER A 171 13.51 -8.11 -3.60
N ALA A 172 13.34 -7.90 -4.91
CA ALA A 172 12.86 -8.91 -5.86
C ALA A 172 13.53 -10.29 -5.71
N THR A 173 14.80 -10.35 -5.31
CA THR A 173 15.53 -11.59 -5.02
C THR A 173 14.85 -12.48 -3.96
N TYR A 174 14.15 -11.91 -2.99
CA TYR A 174 13.44 -12.66 -1.95
C TYR A 174 11.99 -12.97 -2.33
N LEU A 175 11.48 -12.33 -3.38
CA LEU A 175 10.08 -12.44 -3.79
C LEU A 175 9.83 -13.66 -4.69
N SER A 176 10.86 -14.25 -5.32
CA SER A 176 10.73 -15.41 -6.21
C SER A 176 10.14 -16.67 -5.56
N SER A 177 10.22 -16.78 -4.23
CA SER A 177 9.66 -17.90 -3.45
C SER A 177 8.35 -17.52 -2.76
N GLU A 178 7.59 -18.51 -2.31
CA GLU A 178 6.42 -18.26 -1.45
C GLU A 178 6.87 -17.58 -0.15
N SER A 179 6.45 -16.33 0.07
CA SER A 179 6.82 -15.58 1.26
C SER A 179 6.05 -16.07 2.48
N SER A 180 6.74 -16.38 3.58
CA SER A 180 6.06 -16.67 4.85
C SER A 180 5.34 -15.41 5.36
N PHE A 181 4.17 -15.60 5.97
CA PHE A 181 3.37 -14.50 6.52
C PHE A 181 4.21 -13.59 7.43
N LEU A 182 4.13 -12.27 7.21
CA LEU A 182 4.86 -11.22 7.93
C LEU A 182 6.40 -11.21 7.78
N SER A 183 6.96 -11.99 6.86
CA SER A 183 8.37 -11.80 6.46
C SER A 183 8.60 -10.43 5.82
N ALA A 184 9.85 -9.96 5.79
CA ALA A 184 10.21 -8.72 5.09
C ALA A 184 9.73 -8.75 3.63
N ALA A 185 9.96 -9.86 2.93
CA ALA A 185 9.47 -10.11 1.58
C ALA A 185 7.94 -9.97 1.47
N TYR A 186 7.19 -10.54 2.42
CA TYR A 186 5.72 -10.40 2.46
C TYR A 186 5.30 -8.94 2.64
N VAL A 187 5.96 -8.21 3.56
CA VAL A 187 5.66 -6.80 3.82
C VAL A 187 5.94 -5.94 2.60
N GLU A 188 7.04 -6.18 1.88
CA GLU A 188 7.36 -5.47 0.64
C GLU A 188 6.38 -5.78 -0.48
N LEU A 189 5.92 -7.02 -0.63
CA LEU A 189 4.84 -7.36 -1.57
C LEU A 189 3.55 -6.60 -1.23
N VAL A 190 3.21 -6.48 0.05
CA VAL A 190 2.05 -5.72 0.49
C VAL A 190 2.22 -4.25 0.15
N TRP A 191 3.38 -3.65 0.41
CA TRP A 191 3.65 -2.26 0.04
C TRP A 191 3.60 -2.04 -1.46
N ALA A 192 4.24 -2.91 -2.24
CA ALA A 192 4.21 -2.88 -3.70
C ALA A 192 2.77 -2.92 -4.24
N LYS A 193 1.91 -3.78 -3.67
CA LYS A 193 0.48 -3.83 -4.00
C LYS A 193 -0.26 -2.53 -3.67
N LEU A 194 -0.04 -1.98 -2.46
CA LEU A 194 -0.70 -0.74 -2.04
C LEU A 194 -0.25 0.45 -2.89
N SER A 195 1.04 0.55 -3.20
CA SER A 195 1.60 1.59 -4.06
C SER A 195 1.03 1.53 -5.48
N LEU A 196 0.92 0.33 -6.07
CA LEU A 196 0.29 0.17 -7.37
C LEU A 196 -1.18 0.61 -7.37
N GLN A 197 -1.95 0.16 -6.38
CA GLN A 197 -3.37 0.50 -6.25
C GLN A 197 -3.57 2.02 -6.10
N GLN A 198 -2.76 2.68 -5.27
CA GLN A 198 -2.74 4.13 -5.17
C GLN A 198 -2.47 4.78 -6.53
N ARG A 199 -1.50 4.25 -7.27
CA ARG A 199 -1.07 4.82 -8.55
C ARG A 199 -2.11 4.67 -9.67
N VAL A 200 -2.87 3.57 -9.66
CA VAL A 200 -4.04 3.37 -10.53
C VAL A 200 -5.11 4.43 -10.26
N LEU A 201 -5.39 4.75 -8.98
CA LEU A 201 -6.34 5.81 -8.62
C LEU A 201 -5.84 7.21 -9.01
N GLU A 202 -4.55 7.49 -8.83
CA GLU A 202 -3.93 8.76 -9.24
C GLU A 202 -4.00 8.99 -10.76
N LEU A 203 -4.04 7.91 -11.56
CA LEU A 203 -4.25 7.96 -13.01
C LEU A 203 -5.73 8.08 -13.42
N GLY A 204 -6.67 8.06 -12.45
CA GLY A 204 -8.10 8.20 -12.71
C GLY A 204 -8.79 6.92 -13.17
N TYR A 205 -8.27 5.76 -12.74
CA TYR A 205 -8.86 4.44 -12.96
C TYR A 205 -9.36 3.84 -11.65
N ASN A 206 -10.31 2.92 -11.74
CA ASN A 206 -10.83 2.15 -10.61
C ASN A 206 -10.21 0.74 -10.59
N PHE A 207 -10.30 0.04 -9.46
CA PHE A 207 -9.83 -1.34 -9.31
C PHE A 207 -10.68 -2.14 -8.31
#